data_AF-A0A528MY98-F1
#
_entry.id   AF-A0A528MY98-F1
#
_cell.length_a   1.000
_cell.length_b   1.000
_cell.length_c   1.000
_cell.angle_alpha   90.00
_cell.angle_beta   90.00
_cell.angle_gamma   90.00
#
_symmetry.space_group_name_H-M   'P 1'
#
loop_
_entity.id
_entity.type
_entity.pdbx_description
1 polymer ?
#
loop_
_entity_poly.entity_id
_entity_poly.type
_entity_poly.pdbx_seq_one_letter_code
_entity_poly.pdbx_strand_id
1 'polypeptide(L)' 'VLIDCLTLWLSNQMLAERDIEAECRGLADVLSRPRGPWFVVSNEVGQGIVPDNALARRFRDAAGRLNQ' A
#
# COMPACT_ATOMS: atom_id res chain seq x y z
N VAL A 1 12.49 -8.32 10.20
CA VAL A 1 12.46 -6.91 9.74
C VAL A 1 11.07 -6.35 10.01
N LEU A 2 10.98 -5.12 10.52
CA LEU A 2 9.71 -4.39 10.69
C LEU A 2 9.60 -3.32 9.61
N ILE A 3 8.48 -3.30 8.88
CA ILE A 3 8.12 -2.27 7.90
C ILE A 3 6.87 -1.57 8.42
N ASP A 4 6.97 -0.26 8.65
CA ASP A 4 5.87 0.57 9.19
C ASP A 4 5.86 1.95 8.48
N CYS A 5 4.87 2.32 7.66
CA CYS A 5 3.70 1.53 7.21
C CYS A 5 3.50 1.53 5.67
N LEU A 6 2.74 0.54 5.19
CA LEU A 6 2.42 0.36 3.77
C LEU A 6 1.57 1.48 3.17
N THR A 7 0.72 2.13 3.96
CA THR A 7 -0.13 3.25 3.49
C THR A 7 0.69 4.52 3.24
N LEU A 8 1.73 4.76 4.05
CA LEU A 8 2.68 5.84 3.79
C LEU A 8 3.55 5.53 2.57
N TRP A 9 4.04 4.30 2.45
CA TRP A 9 4.74 3.85 1.26
C TRP A 9 3.90 4.06 0.00
N LEU A 10 2.65 3.59 0.01
CA LEU A 10 1.70 3.75 -1.10
C LEU A 10 1.48 5.23 -1.46
N SER A 11 1.32 6.09 -0.44
CA SER A 11 1.18 7.54 -0.64
C SER A 11 2.38 8.11 -1.39
N ASN A 12 3.60 7.69 -1.03
CA ASN A 12 4.83 8.12 -1.69
C ASN A 12 4.90 7.61 -3.14
N GLN A 13 4.50 6.36 -3.40
CA GLN A 13 4.46 5.83 -4.77
C GLN A 13 3.47 6.59 -5.66
N MET A 14 2.31 6.97 -5.10
CA MET A 14 1.29 7.77 -5.80
C MET A 14 1.77 9.19 -6.08
N LEU A 15 2.43 9.85 -5.12
CA LEU A 15 3.02 11.19 -5.29
C LEU A 15 4.16 11.20 -6.30
N ALA A 16 4.91 10.10 -6.38
CA ALA A 16 5.96 9.90 -7.39
C ALA A 16 5.41 9.46 -8.75
N GLU A 17 4.08 9.44 -8.93
CA GLU A 17 3.39 9.05 -10.18
C GLU A 17 3.82 7.68 -10.73
N ARG A 18 4.16 6.75 -9.83
CA ARG A 18 4.57 5.39 -10.21
C ARG A 18 3.38 4.52 -10.56
N ASP A 19 3.66 3.47 -11.34
CA ASP A 19 2.71 2.37 -11.55
C ASP A 19 2.54 1.58 -10.24
N ILE A 20 1.46 1.88 -9.54
CA ILE A 20 1.14 1.26 -8.24
C ILE A 20 1.01 -0.25 -8.34
N GLU A 21 0.47 -0.78 -9.43
CA GLU A 21 0.29 -2.22 -9.59
C GLU A 21 1.64 -2.94 -9.75
N ALA A 22 2.54 -2.34 -10.54
CA ALA A 22 3.90 -2.85 -10.68
C ALA A 22 4.69 -2.78 -9.36
N GLU A 23 4.57 -1.68 -8.62
CA GLU A 23 5.23 -1.50 -7.33
C GLU A 23 4.71 -2.49 -6.27
N CYS A 24 3.40 -2.71 -6.19
CA CYS A 24 2.81 -3.71 -5.30
C CYS A 24 3.29 -5.13 -5.64
N ARG A 25 3.36 -5.49 -6.93
CA ARG A 25 3.93 -6.78 -7.37
C ARG A 25 5.39 -6.92 -6.94
N GLY A 26 6.19 -5.87 -7.11
CA GLY A 26 7.59 -5.87 -6.71
C GLY A 26 7.76 -6.04 -5.19
N LEU A 27 6.93 -5.36 -4.40
CA LEU A 27 6.90 -5.52 -2.95
C LEU A 27 6.55 -6.96 -2.55
N ALA A 28 5.49 -7.54 -3.14
CA ALA A 28 5.08 -8.92 -2.87
C ALA A 28 6.19 -9.93 -3.24
N ASP A 29 6.86 -9.75 -4.38
CA ASP A 29 8.00 -10.59 -4.78
C ASP A 29 9.12 -10.52 -3.73
N VAL A 30 9.49 -9.33 -3.26
CA VAL A 30 10.55 -9.18 -2.24
C VAL A 30 10.15 -9.83 -0.91
N LEU A 31 8.91 -9.64 -0.47
CA LEU A 31 8.40 -10.21 0.79
C LEU A 31 8.28 -11.74 0.73
N SER A 32 8.12 -12.32 -0.46
CA SER A 32 8.08 -13.77 -0.66
C SER A 32 9.44 -14.46 -0.49
N ARG A 33 10.55 -13.70 -0.52
CA ARG A 33 11.90 -14.28 -0.47
C ARG A 33 12.26 -14.73 0.95
N PRO A 34 12.90 -15.90 1.12
CA PRO A 34 13.29 -16.40 2.44
C PRO A 34 14.38 -15.52 3.05
N ARG A 35 14.03 -14.73 4.07
CA ARG A 35 14.97 -13.81 4.76
C ARG A 35 14.78 -13.69 6.29
N GLY A 36 14.11 -14.66 6.91
CA GLY A 36 13.66 -14.56 8.31
C GLY A 36 12.34 -13.80 8.43
N PRO A 37 11.85 -13.53 9.66
CA PRO A 37 10.50 -12.99 9.85
C PRO A 37 10.39 -11.53 9.37
N TRP A 38 9.32 -11.26 8.63
CA TRP A 38 8.86 -9.92 8.25
C TRP A 38 7.61 -9.57 9.06
N PHE A 39 7.58 -8.37 9.60
CA PHE A 39 6.39 -7.77 10.21
C PHE A 39 6.07 -6.53 9.39
N VAL A 40 4.88 -6.49 8.80
CA VAL A 40 4.49 -5.42 7.87
C VAL A 40 3.21 -4.80 8.38
N VAL A 41 3.24 -3.50 8.62
CA VAL A 41 2.13 -2.73 9.18
C VAL A 41 1.43 -1.96 8.06
N SER A 42 0.11 -2.03 8.04
CA SER A 42 -0.75 -1.23 7.16
C SER A 42 -1.93 -0.66 7.96
N ASN A 43 -2.62 0.32 7.38
CA ASN A 43 -3.83 0.87 7.96
C ASN A 43 -5.05 0.43 7.15
N GLU A 44 -6.15 0.19 7.85
CA GLU A 44 -7.47 0.07 7.24
C GLU A 44 -8.06 1.47 7.02
N VAL A 45 -8.39 1.80 5.78
CA VAL A 45 -8.88 3.14 5.37
C VAL A 45 -10.24 3.10 4.68
N GLY A 46 -10.82 1.90 4.53
CA GLY A 46 -12.05 1.64 3.79
C GLY A 46 -13.33 1.66 4.64
N GLN A 47 -13.24 1.75 5.97
CA GLN A 47 -14.39 1.72 6.88
C GLN A 47 -15.09 3.08 7.07
N GLY A 48 -14.56 4.15 6.47
CA GLY A 48 -15.17 5.48 6.49
C GLY A 48 -16.11 5.75 5.31
N ILE A 49 -16.59 7.01 5.23
CA ILE A 49 -17.38 7.51 4.10
C ILE A 49 -16.50 7.61 2.84
N VAL A 50 -17.09 7.50 1.66
CA VAL A 50 -16.41 7.76 0.38
C VAL A 50 -15.94 9.22 0.34
N PRO A 51 -14.63 9.49 0.16
CA PRO A 51 -14.13 10.85 0.06
C PRO A 51 -14.62 11.57 -1.20
N ASP A 52 -14.79 12.89 -1.09
CA ASP A 52 -15.19 13.73 -2.24
C ASP A 52 -14.00 14.04 -3.17
N ASN A 53 -12.78 13.99 -2.64
CA ASN A 53 -11.54 14.13 -3.41
C ASN A 53 -11.23 12.86 -4.22
N ALA A 54 -11.06 13.00 -5.54
CA ALA A 54 -10.70 11.91 -6.45
C ALA A 54 -9.38 11.21 -6.07
N LEU A 55 -8.37 11.96 -5.61
CA LEU A 55 -7.11 11.39 -5.16
C LEU A 55 -7.32 10.53 -3.90
N ALA A 56 -8.13 11.00 -2.96
CA ALA A 56 -8.41 10.27 -1.73
C ALA A 56 -9.22 8.98 -2.00
N ARG A 57 -10.15 8.99 -2.96
CA ARG A 57 -10.83 7.77 -3.43
C ARG A 57 -9.83 6.77 -4.03
N ARG A 58 -8.98 7.23 -4.94
CA ARG A 58 -7.93 6.39 -5.56
C ARG A 58 -6.99 5.79 -4.52
N PHE A 59 -6.59 6.58 -3.52
CA PHE A 59 -5.74 6.12 -2.42
C PHE A 59 -6.43 5.04 -1.59
N ARG A 60 -7.69 5.27 -1.18
CA ARG A 60 -8.50 4.29 -0.44
C ARG A 60 -8.58 2.97 -1.21
N ASP A 61 -8.91 3.02 -2.50
CA ASP A 61 -9.07 1.82 -3.32
C ASP A 61 -7.74 1.08 -3.50
N ALA A 62 -6.63 1.81 -3.67
CA ALA A 62 -5.30 1.22 -3.80
C ALA A 62 -4.80 0.61 -2.48
N ALA A 63 -5.07 1.26 -1.34
CA ALA A 63 -4.73 0.74 -0.02
C ALA A 63 -5.51 -0.55 0.28
N GLY A 64 -6.80 -0.58 -0.08
CA GLY A 64 -7.62 -1.79 0.02
C GLY A 64 -7.06 -2.95 -0.81
N ARG A 65 -6.62 -2.71 -2.05
CA ARG A 65 -5.98 -3.74 -2.89
C ARG A 65 -4.61 -4.17 -2.38
N LEU A 66 -3.81 -3.27 -1.82
CA LEU A 66 -2.49 -3.58 -1.26
C LEU A 66 -2.60 -4.49 -0.01
N ASN A 67 -3.70 -4.40 0.73
CA ASN A 67 -3.96 -5.22 1.91
C ASN A 67 -4.50 -6.64 1.60
N GLN A 68 -4.77 -6.97 0.32
CA GLN A 68 -5.24 -8.28 -0.15
C GLN A 68 -4.09 -9.17 -0.58
#